data_AF-A0A8C9Z6W8-F1
#
_entry.id   AF-A0A8C9Z6W8-F1
#
_cell.length_a   1.000
_cell.length_b   1.000
_cell.length_c   1.000
_cell.angle_alpha   90.00
_cell.angle_beta   90.00
_cell.angle_gamma   90.00
#
_symmetry.space_group_name_H-M   'P 1'
#
loop_
_entity.id
_entity.type
_entity.pdbx_description
1 polymer ?
#
loop_
_entity_poly.entity_id
_entity_poly.type
_entity_poly.pdbx_seq_one_letter_code
_entity_poly.pdbx_strand_id
1 'polypeptide(L)'
;MLQANRGTVKASLNFNATTDAEALYKAMKGLGTDEAAILQLLVARSNVQRQQIKAAYKTLFGKDLVDDLKSELTGKFETLIVSLMTPPLAYDVALLRNAIKGAGTNEKVLVEVLASRTPQQVKDIVTAYRQEYDAVLEEDIAGDTSGHFKRLLVILLQVTLLSSILVSSAENIEVDAQALFKAGEQKFGTDEQSFVTILGNRSAEHLRKVFDAYMKLAGFEMEESIKRETSGSLKDLLLAVVKCARSVPAYFAETVYYAMKGAGTDDDTLIRVMVSRSEVDMLDIRTEFRRMFACSMFSMIKGDTGGDYRKTLLLLCGGDDVANILFLSTLINAAFGLIPFNMTNIMLFICIAKVSDYNCFVCTLHGSNNICNNKQLMKYIRFYFLVSAVSQY
;
A
#
# COMPACT_ATOMS: atom_id res chain seq x y z
N MET A 1 17.02 -9.89 4.68
CA MET A 1 16.51 -9.33 5.94
C MET A 1 15.03 -9.67 6.03
N LEU A 2 14.57 -10.32 7.09
CA LEU A 2 13.15 -10.42 7.39
C LEU A 2 12.67 -9.00 7.70
N GLN A 3 12.05 -8.32 6.72
CA GLN A 3 11.33 -7.09 7.00
C GLN A 3 10.24 -7.46 8.02
N ALA A 4 10.28 -6.85 9.21
CA ALA A 4 9.21 -7.01 10.17
C ALA A 4 7.90 -6.65 9.47
N ASN A 5 6.88 -7.51 9.55
CA ASN A 5 5.57 -7.23 8.96
C ASN A 5 5.03 -5.90 9.52
N ARG A 6 4.79 -4.92 8.63
CA ARG A 6 4.31 -3.56 8.96
C ARG A 6 2.81 -3.41 8.68
N GLY A 7 2.09 -4.51 8.68
CA GLY A 7 0.65 -4.57 8.74
C GLY A 7 0.08 -4.08 10.08
N THR A 8 -1.14 -3.59 10.01
CA THR A 8 -1.96 -3.17 11.15
C THR A 8 -2.69 -4.35 11.78
N VAL A 9 -3.07 -5.34 10.97
CA VAL A 9 -3.64 -6.61 11.44
C VAL A 9 -2.50 -7.57 11.73
N LYS A 10 -2.55 -8.24 12.89
CA LYS A 10 -1.55 -9.19 13.35
C LYS A 10 -2.23 -10.44 13.89
N ALA A 11 -1.50 -11.56 13.88
CA ALA A 11 -1.97 -12.78 14.52
C ALA A 11 -2.21 -12.54 16.01
N SER A 12 -3.40 -12.91 16.50
CA SER A 12 -3.73 -12.88 17.92
C SER A 12 -2.93 -13.95 18.67
N LEU A 13 -2.29 -13.59 19.78
CA LEU A 13 -1.44 -14.50 20.55
C LEU A 13 -2.25 -15.59 21.28
N ASN A 14 -3.41 -15.23 21.83
CA ASN A 14 -4.27 -16.12 22.59
C ASN A 14 -5.43 -16.64 21.71
N PHE A 15 -5.09 -17.16 20.54
CA PHE A 15 -6.07 -17.57 19.53
C PHE A 15 -6.64 -18.98 19.80
N ASN A 16 -7.97 -19.10 19.73
CA ASN A 16 -8.68 -20.37 19.73
C ASN A 16 -9.78 -20.34 18.65
N ALA A 17 -9.59 -21.13 17.59
CA ALA A 17 -10.50 -21.17 16.44
C ALA A 17 -11.93 -21.61 16.82
N THR A 18 -12.06 -22.57 17.74
CA THR A 18 -13.34 -23.11 18.20
C THR A 18 -14.14 -22.04 18.94
N THR A 19 -13.50 -21.34 19.89
CA THR A 19 -14.15 -20.26 20.65
C THR A 19 -14.57 -19.10 19.74
N ASP A 20 -13.72 -18.73 18.79
CA ASP A 20 -14.05 -17.68 17.82
C ASP A 20 -15.20 -18.11 16.89
N ALA A 21 -15.24 -19.37 16.45
CA ALA A 21 -16.32 -19.91 15.64
C ALA A 21 -17.67 -19.91 16.41
N GLU A 22 -17.66 -20.30 17.69
CA GLU A 22 -18.85 -20.23 18.56
C GLU A 22 -19.33 -18.79 18.75
N ALA A 23 -18.41 -17.84 18.92
CA ALA A 23 -18.74 -16.43 19.05
C ALA A 23 -19.40 -15.88 17.77
N LEU A 24 -18.87 -16.21 16.59
CA LEU A 24 -19.46 -15.82 15.30
C LEU A 24 -20.83 -16.47 15.11
N TYR A 25 -20.98 -17.77 15.41
CA TYR A 25 -22.27 -18.45 15.31
C TYR A 25 -23.31 -17.79 16.21
N LYS A 26 -22.94 -17.44 17.44
CA LYS A 26 -23.83 -16.74 18.37
C LYS A 26 -24.20 -15.35 17.87
N ALA A 27 -23.26 -14.60 17.28
CA ALA A 27 -23.49 -13.27 16.73
C ALA A 27 -24.49 -13.28 15.56
N MET A 28 -24.61 -14.40 14.85
CA MET A 28 -25.52 -14.59 13.71
C MET A 28 -26.78 -15.41 14.07
N LYS A 29 -26.97 -15.75 15.36
CA LYS A 29 -28.08 -16.62 15.77
C LYS A 29 -29.26 -15.80 16.30
N GLY A 30 -30.42 -15.98 15.68
CA GLY A 30 -31.69 -15.44 16.18
C GLY A 30 -32.28 -14.43 15.21
N LEU A 31 -33.07 -13.48 15.72
CA LEU A 31 -33.56 -12.36 14.92
C LEU A 31 -32.54 -11.23 14.97
N GLY A 32 -32.03 -10.84 13.79
CA GLY A 32 -30.97 -9.85 13.64
C GLY A 32 -29.57 -10.43 13.82
N THR A 33 -28.57 -9.57 13.64
CA THR A 33 -27.14 -9.92 13.62
C THR A 33 -26.39 -8.97 14.56
N ASP A 34 -25.36 -9.45 15.26
CA ASP A 34 -24.45 -8.60 16.03
C ASP A 34 -23.23 -8.23 15.17
N GLU A 35 -23.38 -7.22 14.30
CA GLU A 35 -22.35 -6.79 13.37
C GLU A 35 -21.09 -6.30 14.10
N ALA A 36 -21.27 -5.71 15.29
CA ALA A 36 -20.17 -5.20 16.10
C ALA A 36 -19.28 -6.34 16.62
N ALA A 37 -19.87 -7.44 17.10
CA ALA A 37 -19.11 -8.61 17.50
C ALA A 37 -18.36 -9.25 16.32
N ILE A 38 -19.02 -9.36 15.15
CA ILE A 38 -18.43 -9.92 13.94
C ILE A 38 -17.19 -9.11 13.51
N LEU A 39 -17.33 -7.79 13.35
CA LEU A 39 -16.22 -6.96 12.87
C LEU A 39 -15.06 -6.88 13.86
N GLN A 40 -15.36 -6.80 15.18
CA GLN A 40 -14.30 -6.73 16.21
C GLN A 40 -13.48 -8.00 16.24
N LEU A 41 -14.13 -9.16 16.11
CA LEU A 41 -13.44 -10.44 16.09
C LEU A 41 -12.61 -10.59 14.82
N LEU A 42 -13.22 -10.42 13.65
CA LEU A 42 -12.55 -10.72 12.37
C LEU A 42 -11.38 -9.76 12.08
N VAL A 43 -11.48 -8.48 12.42
CA VAL A 43 -10.37 -7.53 12.23
C VAL A 43 -9.22 -7.78 13.23
N ALA A 44 -9.51 -8.38 14.39
CA ALA A 44 -8.51 -8.75 15.38
C ALA A 44 -7.86 -10.13 15.16
N ARG A 45 -8.05 -10.74 13.99
CA ARG A 45 -7.46 -12.03 13.61
C ARG A 45 -6.73 -11.87 12.28
N SER A 46 -5.56 -12.50 12.16
CA SER A 46 -4.87 -12.60 10.87
C SER A 46 -5.68 -13.47 9.91
N ASN A 47 -5.44 -13.34 8.62
CA ASN A 47 -6.14 -14.12 7.61
C ASN A 47 -5.94 -15.62 7.82
N VAL A 48 -4.72 -16.06 8.20
CA VAL A 48 -4.43 -17.46 8.56
C VAL A 48 -5.35 -17.94 9.69
N GLN A 49 -5.55 -17.11 10.72
CA GLN A 49 -6.47 -17.42 11.82
C GLN A 49 -7.93 -17.43 11.35
N ARG A 50 -8.33 -16.53 10.45
CA ARG A 50 -9.68 -16.56 9.83
C ARG A 50 -9.94 -17.86 9.07
N GLN A 51 -8.93 -18.42 8.39
CA GLN A 51 -9.07 -19.72 7.74
C GLN A 51 -9.26 -20.85 8.76
N GLN A 52 -8.56 -20.80 9.89
CA GLN A 52 -8.74 -21.76 10.99
C GLN A 52 -10.14 -21.64 11.63
N ILE A 53 -10.65 -20.42 11.80
CA ILE A 53 -12.03 -20.17 12.27
C ILE A 53 -13.04 -20.75 11.29
N LYS A 54 -12.85 -20.52 9.98
CA LYS A 54 -13.73 -21.08 8.94
C LYS A 54 -13.79 -22.61 9.02
N ALA A 55 -12.65 -23.28 9.18
CA ALA A 55 -12.60 -24.72 9.35
C ALA A 55 -13.30 -25.19 10.64
N ALA A 56 -13.04 -24.55 11.78
CA ALA A 56 -13.67 -24.88 13.05
C ALA A 56 -15.20 -24.68 13.01
N TYR A 57 -15.67 -23.59 12.40
CA TYR A 57 -17.09 -23.31 12.20
C TYR A 57 -17.80 -24.42 11.42
N LYS A 58 -17.15 -24.91 10.34
CA LYS A 58 -17.66 -26.04 9.56
C LYS A 58 -17.74 -27.32 10.37
N THR A 59 -16.73 -27.63 11.18
CA THR A 59 -16.70 -28.81 12.04
C THR A 59 -17.77 -28.76 13.14
N LEU A 60 -17.97 -27.62 13.79
CA LEU A 60 -18.89 -27.49 14.93
C LEU A 60 -20.36 -27.43 14.50
N PHE A 61 -20.66 -26.72 13.42
CA PHE A 61 -22.03 -26.39 13.05
C PHE A 61 -22.49 -27.03 11.73
N GLY A 62 -21.58 -27.65 10.97
CA GLY A 62 -21.87 -28.22 9.65
C GLY A 62 -22.11 -27.18 8.54
N LYS A 63 -21.97 -25.89 8.84
CA LYS A 63 -22.26 -24.76 7.95
C LYS A 63 -21.00 -24.11 7.38
N ASP A 64 -21.10 -23.44 6.23
CA ASP A 64 -20.01 -22.60 5.72
C ASP A 64 -20.12 -21.20 6.34
N LEU A 65 -19.03 -20.74 6.98
CA LEU A 65 -19.02 -19.44 7.66
C LEU A 65 -19.19 -18.27 6.69
N VAL A 66 -18.62 -18.35 5.48
CA VAL A 66 -18.71 -17.24 4.51
C VAL A 66 -20.13 -17.15 3.96
N ASP A 67 -20.79 -18.28 3.72
CA ASP A 67 -22.19 -18.29 3.28
C ASP A 67 -23.13 -17.73 4.37
N ASP A 68 -22.95 -18.12 5.63
CA ASP A 68 -23.72 -17.55 6.75
C ASP A 68 -23.48 -16.03 6.86
N LEU A 69 -22.22 -15.57 6.77
CA LEU A 69 -21.89 -14.13 6.79
C LEU A 69 -22.55 -13.37 5.63
N LYS A 70 -22.64 -13.96 4.43
CA LYS A 70 -23.34 -13.35 3.28
C LYS A 70 -24.84 -13.29 3.48
N SER A 71 -25.45 -14.24 4.19
CA SER A 71 -26.89 -14.19 4.47
C SER A 71 -27.27 -13.17 5.54
N GLU A 72 -26.34 -12.88 6.45
CA GLU A 72 -26.56 -12.02 7.61
C GLU A 72 -26.15 -10.56 7.36
N LEU A 73 -25.14 -10.35 6.52
CA LEU A 73 -24.61 -9.02 6.19
C LEU A 73 -25.11 -8.55 4.83
N THR A 74 -25.11 -7.24 4.60
CA THR A 74 -25.48 -6.68 3.28
C THR A 74 -24.54 -5.56 2.84
N GLY A 75 -24.52 -5.33 1.52
CA GLY A 75 -23.87 -4.16 0.90
C GLY A 75 -22.36 -4.10 1.13
N LYS A 76 -21.81 -2.89 1.25
CA LYS A 76 -20.35 -2.67 1.36
C LYS A 76 -19.72 -3.34 2.59
N PHE A 77 -20.49 -3.47 3.67
CA PHE A 77 -20.01 -4.14 4.87
C PHE A 77 -19.85 -5.65 4.63
N GLU A 78 -20.84 -6.29 3.99
CA GLU A 78 -20.74 -7.69 3.55
C GLU A 78 -19.53 -7.88 2.63
N THR A 79 -19.38 -7.04 1.60
CA THR A 79 -18.25 -7.14 0.64
C THR A 79 -16.90 -7.06 1.35
N LEU A 80 -16.75 -6.15 2.32
CA LEU A 80 -15.53 -6.00 3.11
C LEU A 80 -15.25 -7.22 3.99
N ILE A 81 -16.25 -7.72 4.73
CA ILE A 81 -16.09 -8.88 5.62
C ILE A 81 -15.78 -10.15 4.81
N VAL A 82 -16.49 -10.40 3.71
CA VAL A 82 -16.24 -11.55 2.82
C VAL A 82 -14.83 -11.45 2.21
N SER A 83 -14.40 -10.25 1.81
CA SER A 83 -13.04 -10.03 1.30
C SER A 83 -11.99 -10.36 2.37
N LEU A 84 -12.19 -9.97 3.63
CA LEU A 84 -11.30 -10.30 4.75
C LEU A 84 -11.20 -11.80 5.04
N MET A 85 -12.26 -12.56 4.77
CA MET A 85 -12.29 -14.01 4.95
C MET A 85 -11.60 -14.79 3.82
N THR A 86 -11.25 -14.13 2.71
CA THR A 86 -10.65 -14.77 1.54
C THR A 86 -9.12 -14.86 1.70
N PRO A 87 -8.47 -16.00 1.46
CA PRO A 87 -7.00 -16.08 1.46
C PRO A 87 -6.37 -15.06 0.50
N PRO A 88 -5.25 -14.38 0.85
CA PRO A 88 -4.70 -13.29 0.03
C PRO A 88 -4.42 -13.68 -1.43
N LEU A 89 -3.86 -14.87 -1.64
CA LEU A 89 -3.61 -15.40 -2.99
C LEU A 89 -4.90 -15.63 -3.77
N ALA A 90 -5.90 -16.27 -3.14
CA ALA A 90 -7.20 -16.50 -3.76
C ALA A 90 -7.94 -15.19 -4.04
N TYR A 91 -7.76 -14.17 -3.19
CA TYR A 91 -8.33 -12.84 -3.38
C TYR A 91 -7.75 -12.17 -4.63
N ASP A 92 -6.42 -12.15 -4.80
CA ASP A 92 -5.79 -11.60 -6.01
C ASP A 92 -6.18 -12.37 -7.29
N VAL A 93 -6.27 -13.70 -7.23
CA VAL A 93 -6.74 -14.55 -8.35
C VAL A 93 -8.17 -14.19 -8.74
N ALA A 94 -9.07 -14.06 -7.77
CA ALA A 94 -10.46 -13.70 -8.01
C ALA A 94 -10.59 -12.26 -8.55
N LEU A 95 -9.78 -11.32 -8.05
CA LEU A 95 -9.75 -9.94 -8.56
C LEU A 95 -9.36 -9.88 -10.03
N LEU A 96 -8.30 -10.58 -10.44
CA LEU A 96 -7.89 -10.63 -11.84
C LEU A 96 -8.93 -11.34 -12.71
N ARG A 97 -9.52 -12.45 -12.24
CA ARG A 97 -10.60 -13.13 -12.96
C ARG A 97 -11.79 -12.21 -13.19
N ASN A 98 -12.23 -11.50 -12.15
CA ASN A 98 -13.38 -10.60 -12.25
C ASN A 98 -13.06 -9.35 -13.08
N ALA A 99 -11.79 -8.94 -13.17
CA ALA A 99 -11.36 -7.82 -14.00
C ALA A 99 -11.41 -8.10 -15.50
N ILE A 100 -11.34 -9.37 -15.92
CA ILE A 100 -11.35 -9.81 -17.33
C ILE A 100 -12.60 -10.63 -17.70
N LYS A 101 -13.47 -10.95 -16.73
CA LYS A 101 -14.68 -11.73 -16.98
C LYS A 101 -15.88 -10.82 -17.15
N GLY A 102 -16.45 -10.80 -18.35
CA GLY A 102 -17.74 -10.17 -18.61
C GLY A 102 -17.68 -9.17 -19.78
N ALA A 103 -18.66 -8.29 -19.84
CA ALA A 103 -18.67 -7.22 -20.84
C ALA A 103 -17.78 -6.06 -20.34
N GLY A 104 -16.62 -5.92 -20.97
CA GLY A 104 -15.62 -4.90 -20.62
C GLY A 104 -14.60 -5.40 -19.61
N THR A 105 -13.50 -4.67 -19.52
CA THR A 105 -12.35 -4.99 -18.68
C THR A 105 -12.24 -3.94 -17.57
N ASN A 106 -11.85 -4.35 -16.37
CA ASN A 106 -11.52 -3.42 -15.29
C ASN A 106 -10.00 -3.17 -15.28
N GLU A 107 -9.53 -2.24 -16.11
CA GLU A 107 -8.10 -1.95 -16.26
C GLU A 107 -7.48 -1.46 -14.96
N LYS A 108 -8.23 -0.76 -14.10
CA LYS A 108 -7.71 -0.27 -12.80
C LYS A 108 -7.24 -1.43 -11.92
N VAL A 109 -8.00 -2.53 -11.86
CA VAL A 109 -7.63 -3.71 -11.07
C VAL A 109 -6.41 -4.40 -11.67
N LEU A 110 -6.37 -4.57 -13.00
CA LEU A 110 -5.20 -5.13 -13.69
C LEU A 110 -3.93 -4.32 -13.40
N VAL A 111 -4.03 -3.00 -13.51
CA VAL A 111 -2.93 -2.06 -13.22
C VAL A 111 -2.47 -2.17 -11.78
N GLU A 112 -3.39 -2.08 -10.82
CA GLU A 112 -3.06 -2.09 -9.39
C GLU A 112 -2.38 -3.39 -8.98
N VAL A 113 -2.95 -4.55 -9.36
CA VAL A 113 -2.41 -5.85 -8.96
C VAL A 113 -1.07 -6.09 -9.64
N LEU A 114 -0.97 -5.99 -10.97
CA LEU A 114 0.26 -6.38 -11.68
C LEU A 114 1.42 -5.40 -11.49
N ALA A 115 1.16 -4.11 -11.19
CA ALA A 115 2.23 -3.16 -10.91
C ALA A 115 2.74 -3.22 -9.47
N SER A 116 1.94 -3.70 -8.50
CA SER A 116 2.27 -3.63 -7.07
C SER A 116 2.70 -4.95 -6.43
N ARG A 117 2.32 -6.09 -7.02
CA ARG A 117 2.68 -7.41 -6.48
C ARG A 117 4.14 -7.74 -6.77
N THR A 118 4.78 -8.41 -5.82
CA THR A 118 6.16 -8.84 -5.98
C THR A 118 6.27 -9.94 -7.04
N PRO A 119 7.49 -10.19 -7.55
CA PRO A 119 7.68 -11.29 -8.49
C PRO A 119 7.15 -12.63 -7.98
N GLN A 120 7.44 -12.98 -6.72
CA GLN A 120 6.95 -14.24 -6.16
C GLN A 120 5.41 -14.28 -6.09
N GLN A 121 4.76 -13.18 -5.70
CA GLN A 121 3.30 -13.13 -5.61
C GLN A 121 2.62 -13.34 -6.97
N VAL A 122 3.10 -12.69 -8.04
CA VAL A 122 2.51 -12.87 -9.37
C VAL A 122 2.76 -14.29 -9.89
N LYS A 123 3.91 -14.90 -9.61
CA LYS A 123 4.15 -16.33 -9.93
C LYS A 123 3.13 -17.24 -9.25
N ASP A 124 2.86 -17.00 -7.97
CA ASP A 124 1.87 -17.75 -7.20
C ASP A 124 0.45 -17.52 -7.76
N ILE A 125 0.12 -16.28 -8.13
CA ILE A 125 -1.17 -15.91 -8.76
C ILE A 125 -1.36 -16.65 -10.08
N VAL A 126 -0.37 -16.64 -10.98
CA VAL A 126 -0.45 -17.34 -12.27
C VAL A 126 -0.68 -18.85 -12.05
N THR A 127 0.02 -19.43 -11.09
CA THR A 127 -0.10 -20.86 -10.76
C THR A 127 -1.49 -21.19 -10.22
N ALA A 128 -1.97 -20.41 -9.24
CA ALA A 128 -3.28 -20.61 -8.62
C ALA A 128 -4.44 -20.34 -9.59
N TYR A 129 -4.31 -19.32 -10.45
CA TYR A 129 -5.31 -19.01 -11.47
C TYR A 129 -5.55 -20.19 -12.42
N ARG A 130 -4.46 -20.84 -12.87
CA ARG A 130 -4.53 -22.03 -13.71
C ARG A 130 -5.20 -23.21 -12.99
N GLN A 131 -4.89 -23.40 -11.71
CA GLN A 131 -5.49 -24.47 -10.91
C GLN A 131 -6.98 -24.26 -10.67
N GLU A 132 -7.41 -23.02 -10.43
CA GLU A 132 -8.79 -22.69 -10.08
C GLU A 132 -9.72 -22.65 -11.30
N TYR A 133 -9.24 -22.13 -12.44
CA TYR A 133 -10.10 -21.86 -13.60
C TYR A 133 -9.80 -22.69 -14.84
N ASP A 134 -8.78 -23.57 -14.79
CA ASP A 134 -8.29 -24.33 -15.96
C ASP A 134 -8.02 -23.43 -17.17
N ALA A 135 -7.45 -22.24 -16.91
CA ALA A 135 -7.21 -21.19 -17.90
C ALA A 135 -5.82 -20.57 -17.73
N VAL A 136 -5.29 -19.99 -18.80
CA VAL A 136 -3.99 -19.32 -18.79
C VAL A 136 -4.20 -17.82 -18.61
N LEU A 137 -3.81 -17.29 -17.45
CA LEU A 137 -4.02 -15.88 -17.10
C LEU A 137 -3.43 -14.91 -18.15
N GLU A 138 -2.27 -15.24 -18.73
CA GLU A 138 -1.66 -14.44 -19.79
C GLU A 138 -2.54 -14.39 -21.04
N GLU A 139 -3.13 -15.52 -21.45
CA GLU A 139 -4.01 -15.60 -22.63
C GLU A 139 -5.30 -14.83 -22.39
N ASP A 140 -5.91 -14.98 -21.21
CA ASP A 140 -7.14 -14.26 -20.86
C ASP A 140 -6.89 -12.74 -20.85
N ILE A 141 -5.81 -12.27 -20.22
CA ILE A 141 -5.43 -10.83 -20.26
C ILE A 141 -5.14 -10.39 -21.69
N ALA A 142 -4.46 -11.21 -22.49
CA ALA A 142 -4.11 -10.87 -23.86
C ALA A 142 -5.33 -10.81 -24.80
N GLY A 143 -6.38 -11.59 -24.51
CA GLY A 143 -7.65 -11.58 -25.21
C GLY A 143 -8.50 -10.34 -24.90
N ASP A 144 -8.47 -9.88 -23.65
CA ASP A 144 -9.27 -8.75 -23.18
C ASP A 144 -8.60 -7.39 -23.37
N THR A 145 -7.29 -7.37 -23.63
CA THR A 145 -6.52 -6.12 -23.75
C THR A 145 -5.84 -5.97 -25.11
N SER A 146 -5.43 -4.75 -25.45
CA SER A 146 -4.81 -4.44 -26.73
C SER A 146 -3.64 -3.46 -26.63
N GLY A 147 -2.91 -3.31 -27.74
CA GLY A 147 -1.82 -2.35 -27.89
C GLY A 147 -0.69 -2.49 -26.88
N HIS A 148 -0.07 -1.35 -26.56
CA HIS A 148 1.05 -1.29 -25.60
C HIS A 148 0.62 -1.58 -24.16
N PHE A 149 -0.65 -1.32 -23.81
CA PHE A 149 -1.20 -1.68 -22.50
C PHE A 149 -1.13 -3.20 -22.28
N LYS A 150 -1.67 -3.99 -23.23
CA LYS A 150 -1.52 -5.45 -23.23
C LYS A 150 -0.06 -5.87 -23.09
N ARG A 151 0.80 -5.32 -23.94
CA ARG A 151 2.20 -5.73 -24.00
C ARG A 151 2.90 -5.55 -22.65
N LEU A 152 2.65 -4.43 -21.97
CA LEU A 152 3.23 -4.19 -20.66
C LEU A 152 2.65 -5.12 -19.59
N LEU A 153 1.34 -5.39 -19.56
CA LEU A 153 0.74 -6.36 -18.63
C LEU A 153 1.36 -7.75 -18.79
N VAL A 154 1.53 -8.22 -20.03
CA VAL A 154 2.17 -9.51 -20.33
C VAL A 154 3.63 -9.53 -19.87
N ILE A 155 4.39 -8.45 -20.07
CA ILE A 155 5.77 -8.34 -19.57
C ILE A 155 5.81 -8.44 -18.04
N LEU A 156 4.91 -7.76 -17.32
CA LEU A 156 4.86 -7.80 -15.86
C LEU A 156 4.51 -9.21 -15.33
N LEU A 157 3.71 -9.98 -16.08
CA LEU A 157 3.47 -11.40 -15.78
C LEU A 157 4.74 -12.25 -16.01
N GLN A 158 5.46 -12.04 -17.11
CA GLN A 158 6.57 -12.91 -17.54
C GLN A 158 7.92 -12.62 -16.88
N VAL A 159 8.34 -11.36 -16.78
CA VAL A 159 9.64 -10.96 -16.19
C VAL A 159 9.75 -11.47 -14.77
N THR A 160 8.64 -11.36 -14.06
CA THR A 160 8.40 -11.92 -12.76
C THR A 160 8.71 -13.42 -12.66
N LEU A 161 8.31 -14.22 -13.65
CA LEU A 161 8.56 -15.68 -13.68
C LEU A 161 10.04 -16.02 -13.93
N LEU A 162 10.80 -15.12 -14.56
CA LEU A 162 12.19 -15.31 -14.98
C LEU A 162 13.23 -14.71 -14.00
N SER A 163 12.76 -14.03 -12.94
CA SER A 163 13.58 -13.30 -11.94
C SER A 163 14.68 -14.11 -11.25
N SER A 164 14.73 -15.44 -11.41
CA SER A 164 15.78 -16.29 -10.84
C SER A 164 17.11 -16.26 -11.61
N ILE A 165 17.24 -15.51 -12.72
CA ILE A 165 18.38 -15.69 -13.66
C ILE A 165 19.26 -14.46 -13.94
N LEU A 166 18.89 -13.20 -13.65
CA LEU A 166 19.72 -12.06 -14.13
C LEU A 166 20.04 -10.98 -13.08
N VAL A 167 21.34 -10.77 -12.85
CA VAL A 167 21.95 -9.74 -12.01
C VAL A 167 22.81 -8.80 -12.86
N SER A 168 22.61 -7.49 -12.60
CA SER A 168 23.46 -6.30 -12.79
C SER A 168 24.18 -6.03 -14.12
N SER A 169 23.95 -4.83 -14.66
CA SER A 169 25.03 -4.02 -15.24
C SER A 169 24.76 -2.53 -14.96
N ALA A 170 25.69 -1.89 -14.23
CA ALA A 170 25.65 -0.45 -13.96
C ALA A 170 25.76 0.40 -15.25
N GLU A 171 26.26 -0.19 -16.33
CA GLU A 171 26.37 0.40 -17.67
C GLU A 171 25.02 0.73 -18.31
N ASN A 172 23.91 0.20 -17.76
CA ASN A 172 22.58 0.42 -18.34
C ASN A 172 21.83 1.63 -17.80
N ILE A 173 22.25 2.28 -16.69
CA ILE A 173 21.43 3.35 -16.06
C ILE A 173 21.33 4.58 -16.97
N GLU A 174 22.47 5.16 -17.36
CA GLU A 174 22.51 6.34 -18.23
C GLU A 174 21.97 6.02 -19.63
N VAL A 175 22.20 4.79 -20.11
CA VAL A 175 21.68 4.33 -21.41
C VAL A 175 20.15 4.25 -21.39
N ASP A 176 19.57 3.63 -20.36
CA ASP A 176 18.11 3.54 -20.21
C ASP A 176 17.50 4.94 -20.00
N ALA A 177 18.12 5.80 -19.20
CA ALA A 177 17.66 7.19 -18.98
C ALA A 177 17.67 7.99 -20.30
N GLN A 178 18.77 7.91 -21.05
CA GLN A 178 18.91 8.57 -22.35
C GLN A 178 17.94 8.00 -23.40
N ALA A 179 17.68 6.69 -23.37
CA ALA A 179 16.71 6.04 -24.24
C ALA A 179 15.29 6.52 -23.94
N LEU A 180 14.88 6.59 -22.67
CA LEU A 180 13.59 7.15 -22.26
C LEU A 180 13.44 8.62 -22.66
N PHE A 181 14.51 9.41 -22.50
CA PHE A 181 14.48 10.82 -22.89
C PHE A 181 14.32 11.00 -24.41
N LYS A 182 15.03 10.19 -25.19
CA LYS A 182 14.88 10.15 -26.66
C LYS A 182 13.53 9.63 -27.12
N ALA A 183 12.93 8.72 -26.36
CA ALA A 183 11.66 8.09 -26.66
C ALA A 183 10.43 8.96 -26.34
N GLY A 184 10.58 10.02 -25.55
CA GLY A 184 9.52 10.98 -25.26
C GLY A 184 9.94 12.39 -25.64
N GLU A 185 10.47 13.13 -24.68
CA GLU A 185 10.74 14.58 -24.74
C GLU A 185 11.58 15.07 -25.94
N GLN A 186 12.45 14.24 -26.56
CA GLN A 186 13.23 14.64 -27.74
C GLN A 186 12.59 14.33 -29.10
N LYS A 187 11.33 13.88 -29.15
CA LYS A 187 10.63 13.61 -30.41
C LYS A 187 9.20 14.13 -30.36
N PHE A 188 8.60 14.26 -31.54
CA PHE A 188 7.17 14.51 -31.65
C PHE A 188 6.40 13.19 -31.50
N GLY A 189 5.52 13.12 -30.50
CA GLY A 189 4.84 11.88 -30.09
C GLY A 189 5.78 10.93 -29.36
N THR A 190 5.27 9.77 -28.96
CA THR A 190 6.00 8.88 -28.03
C THR A 190 6.51 7.64 -28.75
N ASP A 191 7.61 7.08 -28.29
CA ASP A 191 7.96 5.68 -28.54
C ASP A 191 7.57 4.86 -27.32
N GLU A 192 6.28 4.48 -27.26
CA GLU A 192 5.69 3.70 -26.18
C GLU A 192 6.41 2.37 -26.01
N GLN A 193 6.99 1.80 -27.08
CA GLN A 193 7.69 0.54 -27.02
C GLN A 193 8.95 0.64 -26.15
N SER A 194 9.70 1.73 -26.26
CA SER A 194 10.88 1.96 -25.40
C SER A 194 10.50 2.09 -23.93
N PHE A 195 9.43 2.82 -23.61
CA PHE A 195 8.89 2.90 -22.24
C PHE A 195 8.48 1.53 -21.72
N VAL A 196 7.69 0.78 -22.49
CA VAL A 196 7.20 -0.55 -22.12
C VAL A 196 8.36 -1.53 -21.90
N THR A 197 9.36 -1.54 -22.77
CA THR A 197 10.52 -2.44 -22.64
C THR A 197 11.33 -2.11 -21.39
N ILE A 198 11.69 -0.84 -21.18
CA ILE A 198 12.56 -0.46 -20.06
C ILE A 198 11.82 -0.60 -18.73
N LEU A 199 10.63 -0.01 -18.60
CA LEU A 199 9.89 -0.02 -17.33
C LEU A 199 9.36 -1.40 -16.96
N GLY A 200 9.07 -2.27 -17.93
CA GLY A 200 8.58 -3.62 -17.67
C GLY A 200 9.68 -4.65 -17.33
N ASN A 201 10.92 -4.45 -17.77
CA ASN A 201 11.98 -5.48 -17.67
C ASN A 201 13.11 -5.15 -16.68
N ARG A 202 13.18 -3.92 -16.14
CA ARG A 202 14.23 -3.53 -15.20
C ARG A 202 13.77 -3.71 -13.76
N SER A 203 14.70 -4.04 -12.87
CA SER A 203 14.39 -4.14 -11.44
C SER A 203 14.01 -2.78 -10.85
N ALA A 204 13.18 -2.77 -9.80
CA ALA A 204 12.81 -1.53 -9.12
C ALA A 204 14.02 -0.73 -8.62
N GLU A 205 15.08 -1.40 -8.14
CA GLU A 205 16.31 -0.73 -7.71
C GLU A 205 17.02 -0.02 -8.87
N HIS A 206 17.10 -0.67 -10.04
CA HIS A 206 17.66 -0.07 -11.25
C HIS A 206 16.82 1.12 -11.70
N LEU A 207 15.51 0.94 -11.80
CA LEU A 207 14.58 1.98 -12.22
C LEU A 207 14.65 3.24 -11.37
N ARG A 208 14.78 3.12 -10.03
CA ARG A 208 14.98 4.29 -9.16
C ARG A 208 16.20 5.12 -9.59
N LYS A 209 17.33 4.48 -9.87
CA LYS A 209 18.56 5.16 -10.34
C LYS A 209 18.39 5.75 -11.75
N VAL A 210 17.65 5.06 -12.62
CA VAL A 210 17.30 5.57 -13.96
C VAL A 210 16.44 6.82 -13.86
N PHE A 211 15.48 6.87 -12.93
CA PHE A 211 14.64 8.06 -12.74
C PHE A 211 15.45 9.26 -12.24
N ASP A 212 16.40 9.04 -11.33
CA ASP A 212 17.30 10.11 -10.85
C ASP A 212 18.20 10.64 -11.97
N ALA A 213 18.70 9.76 -12.86
CA ALA A 213 19.48 10.16 -14.03
C ALA A 213 18.60 10.88 -15.08
N TYR A 214 17.39 10.36 -15.33
CA TYR A 214 16.42 10.96 -16.26
C TYR A 214 16.05 12.39 -15.86
N MET A 215 15.79 12.64 -14.58
CA MET A 215 15.46 14.00 -14.08
C MET A 215 16.57 15.01 -14.39
N LYS A 216 17.85 14.60 -14.35
CA LYS A 216 18.99 15.46 -14.71
C LYS A 216 19.06 15.76 -16.21
N LEU A 217 18.58 14.86 -17.06
CA LEU A 217 18.58 15.00 -18.52
C LEU A 217 17.37 15.79 -19.02
N ALA A 218 16.17 15.44 -18.55
CA ALA A 218 14.91 15.98 -19.04
C ALA A 218 14.46 17.25 -18.30
N GLY A 219 14.89 17.44 -17.06
CA GLY A 219 14.41 18.52 -16.19
C GLY A 219 12.99 18.31 -15.65
N PHE A 220 12.40 17.13 -15.88
CA PHE A 220 11.08 16.72 -15.41
C PHE A 220 11.16 15.34 -14.75
N GLU A 221 10.28 15.11 -13.78
CA GLU A 221 10.15 13.78 -13.19
C GLU A 221 9.55 12.80 -14.21
N MET A 222 9.94 11.53 -14.14
CA MET A 222 9.45 10.48 -15.04
C MET A 222 7.91 10.44 -15.12
N GLU A 223 7.25 10.62 -13.98
CA GLU A 223 5.79 10.66 -13.88
C GLU A 223 5.16 11.85 -14.62
N GLU A 224 5.86 12.98 -14.72
CA GLU A 224 5.39 14.15 -15.46
C GLU A 224 5.48 13.91 -16.96
N SER A 225 6.62 13.39 -17.42
CA SER A 225 6.83 13.04 -18.84
C SER A 225 5.82 11.99 -19.29
N ILE A 226 5.58 10.92 -18.51
CA ILE A 226 4.56 9.92 -18.85
C ILE A 226 3.16 10.57 -19.02
N LYS A 227 2.79 11.53 -18.16
CA LYS A 227 1.48 12.22 -18.25
C LYS A 227 1.35 13.10 -19.49
N ARG A 228 2.46 13.66 -20.00
CA ARG A 228 2.48 14.50 -21.21
C ARG A 228 2.48 13.67 -22.48
N GLU A 229 3.22 12.57 -22.45
CA GLU A 229 3.54 11.75 -23.63
C GLU A 229 2.55 10.59 -23.86
N THR A 230 1.82 10.14 -22.83
CA THR A 230 0.93 8.98 -22.94
C THR A 230 -0.48 9.26 -22.45
N SER A 231 -1.44 8.44 -22.86
CA SER A 231 -2.84 8.57 -22.46
C SER A 231 -3.51 7.22 -22.20
N GLY A 232 -4.76 7.26 -21.73
CA GLY A 232 -5.57 6.06 -21.44
C GLY A 232 -4.94 5.09 -20.44
N SER A 233 -5.30 3.81 -20.56
CA SER A 233 -4.86 2.75 -19.64
C SER A 233 -3.35 2.50 -19.66
N LEU A 234 -2.68 2.78 -20.79
CA LEU A 234 -1.22 2.69 -20.87
C LEU A 234 -0.55 3.69 -19.93
N LYS A 235 -0.98 4.96 -19.95
CA LYS A 235 -0.48 5.99 -19.04
C LYS A 235 -0.65 5.55 -17.59
N ASP A 236 -1.82 5.04 -17.24
CA ASP A 236 -2.13 4.65 -15.86
C ASP A 236 -1.25 3.46 -15.41
N LEU A 237 -1.00 2.49 -16.30
CA LEU A 237 -0.10 1.38 -16.04
C LEU A 237 1.37 1.82 -15.88
N LEU A 238 1.86 2.66 -16.79
CA LEU A 238 3.24 3.18 -16.73
C LEU A 238 3.45 3.97 -15.44
N LEU A 239 2.50 4.85 -15.07
CA LEU A 239 2.54 5.59 -13.81
C LEU A 239 2.52 4.66 -12.60
N ALA A 240 1.71 3.61 -12.60
CA ALA A 240 1.68 2.64 -11.52
C ALA A 240 3.02 1.91 -11.38
N VAL A 241 3.62 1.46 -12.49
CA VAL A 241 4.94 0.80 -12.49
C VAL A 241 6.02 1.73 -11.93
N VAL A 242 6.07 2.98 -12.38
CA VAL A 242 7.04 3.98 -11.87
C VAL A 242 6.85 4.24 -10.38
N LYS A 243 5.61 4.47 -9.94
CA LYS A 243 5.30 4.72 -8.52
C LYS A 243 5.61 3.52 -7.64
N CYS A 244 5.24 2.31 -8.05
CA CYS A 244 5.57 1.08 -7.31
C CYS A 244 7.06 0.80 -7.28
N ALA A 245 7.79 1.08 -8.38
CA ALA A 245 9.24 1.00 -8.40
C ALA A 245 9.85 1.95 -7.38
N ARG A 246 9.33 3.19 -7.21
CA ARG A 246 9.76 4.10 -6.15
C ARG A 246 9.37 3.60 -4.76
N SER A 247 8.08 3.42 -4.50
CA SER A 247 7.52 2.98 -3.22
C SER A 247 6.09 2.46 -3.39
N VAL A 248 5.91 1.15 -3.19
CA VAL A 248 4.57 0.52 -3.17
C VAL A 248 3.66 1.14 -2.09
N PRO A 249 4.12 1.41 -0.85
CA PRO A 249 3.31 2.13 0.13
C PRO A 249 2.82 3.51 -0.32
N ALA A 250 3.68 4.28 -1.01
CA ALA A 250 3.30 5.61 -1.51
C ALA A 250 2.29 5.51 -2.66
N TYR A 251 2.43 4.51 -3.54
CA TYR A 251 1.44 4.21 -4.56
C TYR A 251 0.07 3.95 -3.93
N PHE A 252 -0.01 3.05 -2.94
CA PHE A 252 -1.27 2.75 -2.27
C PHE A 252 -1.83 3.91 -1.46
N ALA A 253 -0.98 4.76 -0.86
CA ALA A 253 -1.43 5.97 -0.20
C ALA A 253 -2.15 6.91 -1.18
N GLU A 254 -1.61 7.09 -2.38
CA GLU A 254 -2.25 7.86 -3.44
C GLU A 254 -3.53 7.19 -3.95
N THR A 255 -3.52 5.87 -4.15
CA THR A 255 -4.70 5.10 -4.56
C THR A 255 -5.85 5.26 -3.57
N VAL A 256 -5.58 5.15 -2.27
CA VAL A 256 -6.58 5.35 -1.20
C VAL A 256 -7.09 6.79 -1.19
N TYR A 257 -6.20 7.77 -1.36
CA TYR A 257 -6.62 9.18 -1.40
C TYR A 257 -7.58 9.45 -2.56
N TYR A 258 -7.24 9.02 -3.78
CA TYR A 258 -8.11 9.24 -4.95
C TYR A 258 -9.39 8.40 -4.92
N ALA A 259 -9.40 7.27 -4.20
CA ALA A 259 -10.64 6.51 -3.98
C ALA A 259 -11.66 7.28 -3.12
N MET A 260 -11.21 8.19 -2.24
CA MET A 260 -12.07 9.00 -1.36
C MET A 260 -12.12 10.48 -1.77
N LYS A 261 -11.42 10.87 -2.83
CA LYS A 261 -11.33 12.28 -3.25
C LYS A 261 -12.52 12.65 -4.12
N GLY A 262 -13.32 13.61 -3.67
CA GLY A 262 -14.38 14.21 -4.47
C GLY A 262 -15.76 13.85 -3.92
N ALA A 263 -16.78 13.81 -4.79
CA ALA A 263 -18.12 13.41 -4.40
C ALA A 263 -18.26 11.89 -4.50
N GLY A 264 -18.58 11.23 -3.37
CA GLY A 264 -18.69 9.78 -3.28
C GLY A 264 -17.33 9.09 -3.12
N THR A 265 -17.37 7.77 -3.09
CA THR A 265 -16.21 6.90 -2.79
C THR A 265 -16.12 5.77 -3.81
N ASP A 266 -14.93 5.48 -4.31
CA ASP A 266 -14.59 4.24 -5.03
C ASP A 266 -14.38 3.13 -3.98
N ASP A 267 -15.49 2.62 -3.43
CA ASP A 267 -15.47 1.64 -2.33
C ASP A 267 -14.81 0.33 -2.72
N ASP A 268 -14.92 -0.10 -3.97
CA ASP A 268 -14.27 -1.33 -4.45
C ASP A 268 -12.74 -1.21 -4.33
N THR A 269 -12.20 -0.06 -4.70
CA THR A 269 -10.77 0.24 -4.53
C THR A 269 -10.40 0.40 -3.05
N LEU A 270 -11.20 1.12 -2.28
CA LEU A 270 -10.94 1.30 -0.85
C LEU A 270 -10.93 -0.04 -0.12
N ILE A 271 -11.92 -0.91 -0.33
CA ILE A 271 -11.98 -2.26 0.24
C ILE A 271 -10.77 -3.07 -0.18
N ARG A 272 -10.47 -3.12 -1.49
CA ARG A 272 -9.36 -3.92 -2.03
C ARG A 272 -8.02 -3.55 -1.40
N VAL A 273 -7.71 -2.26 -1.29
CA VAL A 273 -6.45 -1.80 -0.68
C VAL A 273 -6.46 -2.08 0.84
N MET A 274 -7.56 -1.74 1.52
CA MET A 274 -7.65 -1.90 2.97
C MET A 274 -7.56 -3.37 3.40
N VAL A 275 -8.09 -4.29 2.61
CA VAL A 275 -7.97 -5.75 2.83
C VAL A 275 -6.57 -6.24 2.47
N SER A 276 -6.14 -6.05 1.22
CA SER A 276 -4.91 -6.67 0.70
C SER A 276 -3.64 -6.17 1.37
N ARG A 277 -3.64 -4.96 1.95
CA ARG A 277 -2.46 -4.35 2.59
C ARG A 277 -2.47 -4.41 4.11
N SER A 278 -3.59 -4.81 4.73
CA SER A 278 -3.78 -4.83 6.19
C SER A 278 -2.72 -5.65 6.95
N GLU A 279 -2.20 -6.72 6.36
CA GLU A 279 -1.20 -7.61 6.94
C GLU A 279 0.17 -7.50 6.23
N VAL A 280 0.42 -6.41 5.50
CA VAL A 280 1.65 -6.21 4.71
C VAL A 280 2.39 -4.95 5.14
N ASP A 281 1.86 -3.78 4.79
CA ASP A 281 2.54 -2.49 4.87
C ASP A 281 1.59 -1.32 5.19
N MET A 282 0.41 -1.60 5.76
CA MET A 282 -0.58 -0.57 6.09
C MET A 282 -0.04 0.57 6.97
N LEU A 283 0.92 0.29 7.87
CA LEU A 283 1.58 1.34 8.66
C LEU A 283 2.45 2.28 7.81
N ASP A 284 3.08 1.76 6.76
CA ASP A 284 3.89 2.55 5.83
C ASP A 284 2.99 3.35 4.88
N ILE A 285 1.89 2.74 4.41
CA ILE A 285 0.87 3.44 3.62
C ILE A 285 0.35 4.66 4.38
N ARG A 286 0.03 4.50 5.68
CA ARG A 286 -0.39 5.63 6.54
C ARG A 286 0.66 6.73 6.64
N THR A 287 1.92 6.34 6.78
CA THR A 287 3.04 7.28 6.88
C THR A 287 3.18 8.08 5.59
N GLU A 288 3.17 7.42 4.44
CA GLU A 288 3.23 8.07 3.12
C GLU A 288 1.99 8.93 2.86
N PHE A 289 0.79 8.44 3.22
CA PHE A 289 -0.45 9.21 3.11
C PHE A 289 -0.35 10.53 3.86
N ARG A 290 0.15 10.49 5.10
CA ARG A 290 0.31 11.69 5.92
C ARG A 290 1.39 12.63 5.38
N ARG A 291 2.45 12.08 4.77
CA ARG A 291 3.50 12.87 4.10
C ARG A 291 2.96 13.59 2.86
N MET A 292 2.07 12.93 2.11
CA MET A 292 1.56 13.41 0.82
C MET A 292 0.34 14.32 0.95
N PHE A 293 -0.48 14.16 2.00
CA PHE A 293 -1.78 14.84 2.14
C PHE A 293 -1.94 15.52 3.49
N ALA A 294 -2.74 16.60 3.52
CA ALA A 294 -2.92 17.45 4.70
C ALA A 294 -3.73 16.79 5.84
N CYS A 295 -4.37 15.65 5.61
CA CYS A 295 -5.16 14.88 6.57
C CYS A 295 -4.51 13.51 6.87
N SER A 296 -4.98 12.80 7.90
CA SER A 296 -4.61 11.40 8.10
C SER A 296 -5.53 10.49 7.29
N MET A 297 -5.03 9.34 6.85
CA MET A 297 -5.85 8.32 6.18
C MET A 297 -7.05 7.91 7.04
N PHE A 298 -6.85 7.79 8.36
CA PHE A 298 -7.92 7.53 9.34
C PHE A 298 -9.01 8.62 9.30
N SER A 299 -8.63 9.89 9.36
CA SER A 299 -9.58 11.00 9.34
C SER A 299 -10.38 11.08 8.04
N MET A 300 -9.74 10.78 6.90
CA MET A 300 -10.40 10.78 5.59
C MET A 300 -11.42 9.64 5.49
N ILE A 301 -11.04 8.41 5.86
CA ILE A 301 -11.97 7.27 5.93
C ILE A 301 -13.16 7.59 6.84
N LYS A 302 -12.91 8.19 8.01
CA LYS A 302 -13.96 8.53 8.97
C LYS A 302 -14.99 9.51 8.40
N GLY A 303 -14.53 10.47 7.60
CA GLY A 303 -15.36 11.49 6.96
C GLY A 303 -16.12 11.00 5.73
N ASP A 304 -15.56 10.04 4.99
CA ASP A 304 -16.10 9.61 3.69
C ASP A 304 -17.00 8.37 3.77
N THR A 305 -16.95 7.63 4.90
CA THR A 305 -17.69 6.37 5.07
C THR A 305 -18.63 6.39 6.28
N GLY A 306 -19.58 5.44 6.34
CA GLY A 306 -20.58 5.34 7.41
C GLY A 306 -20.79 3.92 7.94
N GLY A 307 -21.58 3.80 9.02
CA GLY A 307 -22.02 2.51 9.58
C GLY A 307 -20.89 1.58 10.05
N ASP A 308 -21.16 0.27 10.04
CA ASP A 308 -20.20 -0.78 10.42
C ASP A 308 -19.10 -0.98 9.37
N TYR A 309 -19.39 -0.63 8.12
CA TYR A 309 -18.39 -0.50 7.06
C TYR A 309 -17.25 0.46 7.47
N ARG A 310 -17.58 1.70 7.89
CA ARG A 310 -16.60 2.65 8.43
C ARG A 310 -15.85 2.07 9.62
N LYS A 311 -16.56 1.52 10.61
CA LYS A 311 -15.92 1.00 11.84
C LYS A 311 -14.86 -0.04 11.49
N THR A 312 -15.18 -0.94 10.56
CA THR A 312 -14.28 -1.99 10.08
C THR A 312 -13.07 -1.41 9.36
N LEU A 313 -13.27 -0.46 8.44
CA LEU A 313 -12.16 0.22 7.74
C LEU A 313 -11.24 0.96 8.70
N LEU A 314 -11.78 1.63 9.71
CA LEU A 314 -10.98 2.33 10.71
C LEU A 314 -10.17 1.36 11.57
N LEU A 315 -10.72 0.20 11.93
CA LEU A 315 -9.96 -0.84 12.64
C LEU A 315 -8.84 -1.44 11.76
N LEU A 316 -9.10 -1.66 10.48
CA LEU A 316 -8.07 -2.09 9.51
C LEU A 316 -6.99 -1.02 9.30
N CYS A 317 -7.38 0.26 9.28
CA CYS A 317 -6.46 1.39 9.21
C CYS A 317 -5.57 1.46 10.47
N GLY A 318 -6.14 1.17 11.63
CA GLY A 318 -5.48 1.32 12.93
C GLY A 318 -5.76 2.70 13.55
N GLY A 319 -4.72 3.34 14.10
CA GLY A 319 -4.87 4.58 14.86
C GLY A 319 -4.87 5.86 14.01
N ASP A 320 -5.37 6.94 14.60
CA ASP A 320 -5.21 8.30 14.04
C ASP A 320 -3.85 8.87 14.46
N ASP A 321 -2.94 8.98 13.50
CA ASP A 321 -1.57 9.48 13.73
C ASP A 321 -1.52 10.94 14.21
N VAL A 322 -2.62 11.70 14.07
CA VAL A 322 -2.76 13.07 14.57
C VAL A 322 -2.86 13.11 16.10
N ALA A 323 -3.50 12.11 16.70
CA ALA A 323 -3.65 12.03 18.15
C ALA A 323 -2.28 11.92 18.83
N ASN A 324 -1.34 11.16 18.27
CA ASN A 324 -0.01 11.00 18.86
C ASN A 324 0.82 12.29 18.84
N ILE A 325 0.72 13.13 17.80
CA ILE A 325 1.43 14.41 17.73
C ILE A 325 0.80 15.43 18.70
N LEU A 326 -0.52 15.51 18.76
CA LEU A 326 -1.21 16.39 19.71
C LEU A 326 -0.98 15.92 21.15
N PHE A 327 -0.98 14.62 21.42
CA PHE A 327 -0.68 14.05 22.74
C PHE A 327 0.79 14.28 23.12
N LEU A 328 1.74 14.14 22.18
CA LEU A 328 3.13 14.55 22.37
C LEU A 328 3.25 16.04 22.64
N SER A 329 2.56 16.90 21.88
CA SER A 329 2.57 18.35 22.12
C SER A 329 1.96 18.72 23.49
N THR A 330 0.94 17.97 23.93
CA THR A 330 0.28 18.17 25.23
C THR A 330 1.15 17.66 26.37
N LEU A 331 1.83 16.53 26.20
CA LEU A 331 2.82 15.99 27.13
C LEU A 331 4.07 16.86 27.22
N ILE A 332 4.53 17.42 26.11
CA ILE A 332 5.61 18.42 26.08
C ILE A 332 5.15 19.68 26.82
N ASN A 333 3.96 20.21 26.51
CA ASN A 333 3.42 21.38 27.21
C ASN A 333 3.19 21.13 28.72
N ALA A 334 2.83 19.91 29.11
CA ALA A 334 2.68 19.50 30.50
C ALA A 334 4.04 19.28 31.20
N ALA A 335 5.05 18.75 30.50
CA ALA A 335 6.39 18.50 31.03
C ALA A 335 7.24 19.77 31.15
N PHE A 336 7.01 20.77 30.28
CA PHE A 336 7.74 22.03 30.23
C PHE A 336 6.91 23.23 30.74
N GLY A 337 5.95 22.96 31.64
CA GLY A 337 4.98 23.92 32.18
C GLY A 337 5.34 25.40 32.03
N LEU A 338 4.50 26.14 31.30
CA LEU A 338 4.45 27.61 31.21
C LEU A 338 5.82 28.33 31.14
N ILE A 339 6.71 27.92 30.24
CA ILE A 339 7.76 28.84 29.80
C ILE A 339 7.12 29.86 28.84
N PRO A 340 7.18 31.18 29.11
CA PRO A 340 6.53 32.17 28.27
C PRO A 340 7.04 32.09 26.82
N PHE A 341 6.12 31.84 25.90
CA PHE A 341 6.38 31.68 24.48
C PHE A 341 6.79 33.03 23.88
N ASN A 342 8.08 33.23 23.61
CA ASN A 342 8.56 34.29 22.71
C ASN A 342 8.72 33.72 21.29
N MET A 343 8.44 34.53 20.26
CA MET A 343 8.41 34.20 18.82
C MET A 343 9.62 33.39 18.32
N THR A 344 10.78 33.55 18.96
CA THR A 344 12.01 32.81 18.63
C THR A 344 11.92 31.32 18.93
N ASN A 345 11.15 30.91 19.95
CA ASN A 345 10.97 29.50 20.32
C ASN A 345 10.02 28.75 19.38
N ILE A 346 9.08 29.45 18.74
CA ILE A 346 8.13 28.87 17.76
C ILE A 346 8.87 28.50 16.47
N MET A 347 9.77 29.36 15.99
CA MET A 347 10.59 29.09 14.80
C MET A 347 11.54 27.90 15.02
N LEU A 348 12.11 27.77 16.23
CA LEU A 348 12.99 26.65 16.56
C LEU A 348 12.24 25.31 16.68
N PHE A 349 11.01 25.32 17.21
CA PHE A 349 10.17 24.11 17.30
C PHE A 349 9.68 23.62 15.93
N ILE A 350 9.33 24.53 15.02
CA ILE A 350 9.03 24.19 13.61
C ILE A 350 10.28 23.62 12.93
N CYS A 351 11.46 24.15 13.23
CA CYS A 351 12.72 23.58 12.76
C CYS A 351 12.97 22.17 13.30
N ILE A 352 12.72 21.89 14.58
CA ILE A 352 12.92 20.55 15.17
C ILE A 352 11.89 19.54 14.62
N ALA A 353 10.63 19.93 14.45
CA ALA A 353 9.60 19.10 13.84
C ALA A 353 9.90 18.82 12.35
N LYS A 354 10.41 19.80 11.60
CA LYS A 354 10.93 19.57 10.25
C LYS A 354 12.15 18.66 10.28
N VAL A 355 13.09 18.84 11.21
CA VAL A 355 14.30 18.00 11.31
C VAL A 355 13.97 16.54 11.66
N SER A 356 12.90 16.26 12.41
CA SER A 356 12.43 14.87 12.60
C SER A 356 11.89 14.23 11.32
N ASP A 357 11.26 15.01 10.42
CA ASP A 357 10.84 14.53 9.10
C ASP A 357 12.04 14.43 8.12
N TYR A 358 13.04 15.31 8.23
CA TYR A 358 14.25 15.32 7.39
C TYR A 358 15.30 14.25 7.77
N ASN A 359 15.20 13.62 8.94
CA ASN A 359 16.14 12.56 9.33
C ASN A 359 16.04 11.29 8.45
N CYS A 360 15.04 11.19 7.58
CA CYS A 360 14.99 10.17 6.53
C CYS A 360 15.76 10.58 5.24
N PHE A 361 16.03 11.87 5.03
CA PHE A 361 16.65 12.37 3.79
C PHE A 361 18.19 12.40 3.84
N VAL A 362 18.78 12.61 5.02
CA VAL A 362 20.25 12.74 5.17
C VAL A 362 20.97 11.38 5.15
N CYS A 363 20.31 10.28 5.53
CA CYS A 363 20.93 8.95 5.49
C CYS A 363 21.14 8.41 4.06
N THR A 364 20.44 8.97 3.06
CA THR A 364 20.48 8.48 1.67
C THR A 364 21.57 9.15 0.83
N LEU A 365 22.14 10.27 1.28
CA LEU A 365 23.13 11.05 0.52
C LEU A 365 24.60 10.61 0.73
N HIS A 366 24.91 9.74 1.70
CA HIS A 366 26.30 9.44 2.08
C HIS A 366 26.70 7.95 2.09
N GLY A 367 25.93 7.07 1.43
CA GLY A 367 26.41 5.72 1.06
C GLY A 367 27.06 4.90 2.18
N SER A 368 26.62 5.08 3.43
CA SER A 368 27.27 4.49 4.60
C SER A 368 26.27 3.63 5.36
N ASN A 369 26.45 2.31 5.26
CA ASN A 369 25.85 1.33 6.16
C ASN A 369 26.34 1.60 7.59
N ASN A 370 25.59 2.37 8.38
CA ASN A 370 25.69 2.31 9.84
C ASN A 370 24.39 2.78 10.50
N ILE A 371 23.90 1.90 11.37
CA ILE A 371 22.80 2.08 12.31
C ILE A 371 22.92 3.47 12.97
N CYS A 372 21.92 4.34 12.78
CA CYS A 372 21.72 5.52 13.61
C CYS A 372 21.50 5.07 15.05
N ASN A 373 22.59 4.90 15.77
CA ASN A 373 22.58 4.44 17.14
C ASN A 373 22.08 5.60 18.00
N ASN A 374 21.09 5.33 18.85
CA ASN A 374 20.44 6.25 19.81
C ASN A 374 21.44 7.13 20.61
N LYS A 375 22.71 6.73 20.67
CA LYS A 375 23.83 7.47 21.24
C LYS A 375 24.19 8.78 20.50
N GLN A 376 24.00 8.91 19.19
CA GLN A 376 24.35 10.14 18.46
C GLN A 376 23.33 11.26 18.69
N LEU A 377 22.04 10.90 18.71
CA LEU A 377 20.95 11.79 19.10
C LEU A 377 21.10 12.26 20.56
N MET A 378 21.43 11.33 21.46
CA MET A 378 21.72 11.65 22.86
C MET A 378 22.98 12.53 23.04
N LYS A 379 23.99 12.42 22.16
CA LYS A 379 25.14 13.34 22.16
C LYS A 379 24.76 14.75 21.74
N TYR A 380 23.89 14.90 20.73
CA TYR A 380 23.40 16.21 20.29
C TYR A 380 22.52 16.87 21.36
N ILE A 381 21.65 16.11 22.02
CA ILE A 381 20.83 16.58 23.16
C ILE A 381 21.74 16.98 24.34
N ARG A 382 22.75 16.18 24.68
CA ARG A 382 23.74 16.53 25.72
C ARG A 382 24.55 17.79 25.38
N PHE A 383 24.96 17.95 24.11
CA PHE A 383 25.71 19.12 23.67
C PHE A 383 24.85 20.39 23.80
N TYR A 384 23.56 20.30 23.50
CA TYR A 384 22.63 21.43 23.64
C TYR A 384 22.36 21.81 25.11
N PHE A 385 22.24 20.83 26.01
CA PHE A 385 22.15 21.10 27.46
C PHE A 385 23.43 21.71 28.03
N LEU A 386 24.61 21.33 27.51
CA LEU A 386 25.88 21.93 27.92
C LEU A 386 26.00 23.40 27.47
N VAL A 387 25.60 23.70 26.23
CA VAL A 387 25.66 25.06 25.69
C VAL A 387 24.62 25.98 26.36
N SER A 388 23.44 25.46 26.68
CA SER A 388 22.39 26.21 27.39
C SER A 388 22.74 26.49 28.86
N ALA A 389 23.54 25.62 29.50
CA ALA A 389 24.05 25.85 30.86
C ALA A 389 25.17 26.91 30.89
N VAL A 390 25.88 27.10 29.78
CA VAL A 390 26.95 28.11 29.65
C VAL A 390 26.39 29.50 29.30
N SER A 391 25.20 29.61 28.70
CA SER A 391 24.56 30.91 28.45
C SER A 391 23.72 31.45 29.63
N GLN A 392 23.80 30.81 30.80
CA GLN A 392 23.18 31.27 32.05
C GLN A 392 24.19 31.73 33.11
N TYR A 393 25.45 31.99 32.73
CA TYR A 393 26.46 32.66 33.54
C TYR A 393 27.03 33.90 32.85
#